data_AF-A0A2D7MBP1-F1
#
_entry.id   AF-A0A2D7MBP1-F1
#
_cell.length_a   1.000
_cell.length_b   1.000
_cell.length_c   1.000
_cell.angle_alpha   90.00
_cell.angle_beta   90.00
_cell.angle_gamma   90.00
#
_symmetry.space_group_name_H-M   'P 1'
#
loop_
_entity.id
_entity.type
_entity.pdbx_description
1 polymer ?
#
loop_
_entity_poly.entity_id
_entity_poly.type
_entity_poly.pdbx_seq_one_letter_code
_entity_poly.pdbx_strand_id
1 'polypeptide(L)'
;MKNYFYDGTFNGLLTILNTVLQSKILVNYGVFNIQNKKQVNLFDDYEIIETDKEIAKQIWNLLSKNSSIATNHIYKSFLANDNEHYLLSLLTKIAANQELSKKEFIDIEKSAQKIEREKNRILSYLRYNSQLRNTTTIYIKSKYKVEFLLTKNIRSLFAQNTHWQIINSYHNHCIQFTDNKFTSKKVISKKQEIPFQKQMNPFKLAG
;
A
#
# COMPACT_ATOMS: atom_id res chain seq x y z
N MET A 1 -17.02 -21.14 -7.14
CA MET A 1 -15.85 -20.24 -7.07
C MET A 1 -15.73 -19.84 -5.61
N LYS A 2 -14.56 -20.02 -4.97
CA LYS A 2 -14.42 -19.75 -3.54
C LYS A 2 -13.85 -18.34 -3.34
N ASN A 3 -14.54 -17.49 -2.59
CA ASN A 3 -14.12 -16.10 -2.37
C ASN A 3 -13.39 -15.97 -1.04
N TYR A 4 -12.14 -15.51 -1.05
CA TYR A 4 -11.37 -15.25 0.16
C TYR A 4 -11.41 -13.76 0.51
N PHE A 5 -11.72 -13.46 1.77
CA PHE A 5 -11.67 -12.12 2.32
C PHE A 5 -10.54 -11.98 3.33
N TYR A 6 -9.86 -10.83 3.32
CA TYR A 6 -8.82 -10.48 4.30
C TYR A 6 -8.85 -9.01 4.68
N ASP A 7 -8.00 -8.64 5.63
CA ASP A 7 -7.93 -7.30 6.23
C ASP A 7 -7.39 -6.18 5.31
N GLY A 8 -6.91 -6.51 4.12
CA GLY A 8 -6.30 -5.57 3.18
C GLY A 8 -4.81 -5.28 3.40
N THR A 9 -4.16 -6.01 4.30
CA THR A 9 -2.72 -5.89 4.59
C THR A 9 -1.90 -6.82 3.70
N PHE A 10 -0.61 -6.49 3.50
CA PHE A 10 0.26 -7.37 2.72
C PHE A 10 0.40 -8.76 3.37
N ASN A 11 0.46 -8.81 4.70
CA ASN A 11 0.54 -10.08 5.42
C ASN A 11 -0.71 -10.93 5.21
N GLY A 12 -1.91 -10.35 5.26
CA GLY A 12 -3.15 -11.07 4.98
C GLY A 12 -3.19 -11.64 3.56
N LEU A 13 -2.67 -10.91 2.58
CA LEU A 13 -2.53 -11.42 1.20
C LEU A 13 -1.58 -12.63 1.14
N LEU A 14 -0.47 -12.61 1.88
CA LEU A 14 0.46 -13.74 1.96
C LEU A 14 -0.14 -14.94 2.71
N THR A 15 -0.98 -14.71 3.73
CA THR A 15 -1.72 -15.79 4.40
C THR A 15 -2.71 -16.45 3.44
N ILE A 16 -3.45 -15.66 2.64
CA ILE A 16 -4.30 -16.21 1.57
C ILE A 16 -3.46 -17.03 0.57
N LEU A 17 -2.30 -16.51 0.16
CA LEU A 17 -1.41 -17.24 -0.74
C LEU A 17 -1.04 -18.62 -0.18
N ASN A 18 -0.72 -18.72 1.11
CA ASN A 18 -0.48 -20.00 1.75
C ASN A 18 -1.70 -20.94 1.65
N THR A 19 -2.90 -20.44 1.96
CA THR A 19 -4.15 -21.21 1.88
C THR A 19 -4.39 -21.73 0.46
N VAL A 20 -4.19 -20.87 -0.55
CA VAL A 20 -4.33 -21.25 -1.96
C VAL A 20 -3.33 -22.35 -2.34
N LEU A 21 -2.05 -22.20 -1.97
CA LEU A 21 -1.00 -23.20 -2.24
C LEU A 21 -1.29 -24.55 -1.59
N GLN A 22 -1.79 -24.55 -0.35
CA GLN A 22 -2.15 -25.78 0.38
C GLN A 22 -3.39 -26.46 -0.20
N SER A 23 -4.37 -25.67 -0.65
CA SER A 23 -5.68 -26.18 -1.07
C SER A 23 -5.65 -27.02 -2.36
N LYS A 24 -4.58 -26.99 -3.16
CA LYS A 24 -4.49 -27.61 -4.52
C LYS A 24 -5.63 -27.22 -5.49
N ILE A 25 -6.57 -26.36 -5.10
CA ILE A 25 -7.72 -25.91 -5.90
C ILE A 25 -7.21 -24.78 -6.81
N LEU A 26 -6.73 -25.16 -7.99
CA LEU A 26 -6.07 -24.25 -8.92
C LEU A 26 -7.00 -23.37 -9.76
N VAL A 27 -8.33 -23.56 -9.72
CA VAL A 27 -9.12 -23.18 -10.91
C VAL A 27 -10.17 -22.09 -10.73
N ASN A 28 -10.66 -21.75 -9.52
CA ASN A 28 -11.62 -20.63 -9.41
C ASN A 28 -11.72 -20.05 -7.98
N TYR A 29 -10.91 -19.03 -7.68
CA TYR A 29 -11.02 -18.26 -6.44
C TYR A 29 -11.02 -16.74 -6.68
N GLY A 30 -11.88 -16.03 -5.94
CA GLY A 30 -11.87 -14.58 -5.84
C GLY A 30 -11.11 -14.15 -4.59
N VAL A 31 -10.40 -13.02 -4.64
CA VAL A 31 -9.75 -12.43 -3.46
C VAL A 31 -10.18 -11.00 -3.33
N PHE A 32 -10.66 -10.67 -2.15
CA PHE A 32 -11.25 -9.38 -1.86
C PHE A 32 -10.80 -8.86 -0.50
N ASN A 33 -10.35 -7.63 -0.47
CA ASN A 33 -10.24 -6.90 0.78
C ASN A 33 -11.62 -6.69 1.40
N ILE A 34 -11.77 -7.08 2.66
CA ILE A 34 -13.01 -6.97 3.44
C ILE A 34 -13.49 -5.52 3.59
N GLN A 35 -12.61 -4.55 3.32
CA GLN A 35 -12.93 -3.13 3.30
C GLN A 35 -13.53 -2.66 1.96
N ASN A 36 -13.39 -3.44 0.90
CA ASN A 36 -13.96 -3.23 -0.44
C ASN A 36 -15.19 -4.14 -0.67
N LYS A 37 -16.00 -4.35 0.37
CA LYS A 37 -17.24 -5.19 0.38
C LYS A 37 -18.29 -4.92 -0.71
N LYS A 38 -18.09 -3.93 -1.57
CA LYS A 38 -18.99 -3.62 -2.69
C LYS A 38 -18.94 -4.65 -3.83
N GLN A 39 -18.06 -5.66 -3.76
CA GLN A 39 -17.73 -6.53 -4.89
C GLN A 39 -18.23 -7.97 -4.81
N VAL A 40 -18.97 -8.37 -3.77
CA VAL A 40 -19.42 -9.77 -3.64
C VAL A 40 -20.94 -9.88 -3.75
N ASN A 41 -21.38 -10.79 -4.63
CA ASN A 41 -22.79 -11.13 -4.78
C ASN A 41 -23.28 -11.79 -3.49
N LEU A 42 -24.53 -11.50 -3.11
CA LEU A 42 -25.14 -11.95 -1.85
C LEU A 42 -25.17 -13.48 -1.66
N PHE A 43 -24.91 -14.24 -2.73
CA PHE A 43 -25.05 -15.70 -2.81
C PHE A 43 -23.73 -16.44 -3.03
N ASP A 44 -22.58 -15.75 -3.03
CA ASP A 44 -21.29 -16.42 -3.22
C ASP A 44 -20.76 -16.99 -1.90
N ASP A 45 -20.34 -18.25 -1.90
CA ASP A 45 -19.60 -18.85 -0.79
C ASP A 45 -18.28 -18.10 -0.56
N TYR A 46 -18.11 -17.60 0.66
CA TYR A 46 -16.92 -16.86 1.05
C TYR A 46 -16.31 -17.37 2.35
N GLU A 47 -14.99 -17.23 2.46
CA GLU A 47 -14.20 -17.54 3.64
C GLU A 47 -13.41 -16.29 4.06
N ILE A 48 -13.47 -15.95 5.34
CA ILE A 48 -12.66 -14.89 5.91
C ILE A 48 -11.38 -15.51 6.43
N ILE A 49 -10.24 -15.07 5.90
CA ILE A 49 -8.91 -15.52 6.31
C ILE A 49 -8.35 -14.51 7.30
N GLU A 50 -8.05 -14.98 8.50
CA GLU A 50 -7.35 -14.18 9.50
C GLU A 50 -5.86 -14.06 9.17
N THR A 51 -5.30 -12.87 9.35
CA THR A 51 -3.90 -12.60 9.05
C THR A 51 -2.98 -13.27 10.07
N ASP A 52 -2.20 -14.24 9.61
CA ASP A 52 -1.15 -14.88 10.38
C ASP A 52 0.22 -14.35 9.96
N LYS A 53 0.91 -13.68 10.90
CA LYS A 53 2.22 -13.06 10.67
C LYS A 53 3.35 -14.08 10.50
N GLU A 54 3.27 -15.23 11.15
CA GLU A 54 4.29 -16.27 11.06
C GLU A 54 4.21 -16.95 9.69
N ILE A 55 3.00 -17.30 9.26
CA ILE A 55 2.74 -17.84 7.92
C ILE A 55 3.16 -16.82 6.86
N ALA A 56 2.76 -15.55 7.00
CA ALA A 56 3.14 -14.50 6.06
C ALA A 56 4.67 -14.35 5.94
N LYS A 57 5.40 -14.45 7.05
CA LYS A 57 6.87 -14.40 7.06
C LYS A 57 7.48 -15.60 6.34
N GLN A 58 6.96 -16.81 6.56
CA GLN A 58 7.44 -18.02 5.87
C GLN A 58 7.24 -17.91 4.36
N ILE A 59 6.04 -17.51 3.94
CA ILE A 59 5.72 -17.29 2.52
C ILE A 59 6.59 -16.18 1.92
N TRP A 60 6.81 -15.09 2.64
CA TRP A 60 7.68 -14.01 2.17
C TRP A 60 9.10 -14.49 1.92
N ASN A 61 9.65 -15.29 2.83
CA ASN A 61 10.96 -15.90 2.67
C ASN A 61 10.99 -16.84 1.45
N LEU A 62 9.95 -17.63 1.24
CA LEU A 62 9.82 -18.50 0.07
C LEU A 62 9.81 -17.68 -1.23
N LEU A 63 8.97 -16.64 -1.31
CA LEU A 63 8.92 -15.73 -2.46
C LEU A 63 10.27 -15.07 -2.70
N SER A 64 10.98 -14.67 -1.65
CA SER A 64 12.29 -14.02 -1.78
C SER A 64 13.37 -14.94 -2.36
N LYS A 65 13.27 -16.24 -2.14
CA LYS A 65 14.19 -17.25 -2.69
C LYS A 65 13.87 -17.59 -4.14
N ASN A 66 12.59 -17.66 -4.49
CA ASN A 66 12.13 -18.10 -5.80
C ASN A 66 11.99 -16.95 -6.81
N SER A 67 11.94 -15.70 -6.34
CA SER A 67 11.69 -14.55 -7.20
C SER A 67 12.93 -14.18 -8.01
N SER A 68 12.77 -14.17 -9.33
CA SER A 68 13.70 -13.52 -10.27
C SER A 68 13.61 -12.00 -10.26
N ILE A 69 12.61 -11.43 -9.57
CA ILE A 69 12.38 -9.98 -9.40
C ILE A 69 12.81 -9.55 -8.00
N ALA A 70 13.31 -8.33 -7.86
CA ALA A 70 13.52 -7.74 -6.54
C ALA A 70 12.24 -7.75 -5.71
N THR A 71 12.26 -8.38 -4.53
CA THR A 71 11.10 -8.47 -3.62
C THR A 71 10.48 -7.11 -3.29
N ASN A 72 11.29 -6.06 -3.26
CA ASN A 72 10.81 -4.68 -3.11
C ASN A 72 9.83 -4.26 -4.22
N HIS A 73 10.02 -4.71 -5.46
CA HIS A 73 9.09 -4.42 -6.56
C HIS A 73 7.75 -5.11 -6.37
N ILE A 74 7.74 -6.34 -5.84
CA ILE A 74 6.52 -7.07 -5.49
C ILE A 74 5.71 -6.28 -4.45
N TYR A 75 6.37 -5.88 -3.37
CA TYR A 75 5.70 -5.10 -2.31
C TYR A 75 5.23 -3.73 -2.81
N LYS A 76 6.02 -3.04 -3.63
CA LYS A 76 5.57 -1.79 -4.26
C LYS A 76 4.39 -2.03 -5.19
N SER A 77 4.38 -3.11 -5.97
CA SER A 77 3.24 -3.46 -6.82
C SER A 77 1.97 -3.70 -5.99
N PHE A 78 2.08 -4.29 -4.79
CA PHE A 78 0.95 -4.39 -3.85
C PHE A 78 0.42 -3.03 -3.43
N LEU A 79 1.30 -2.06 -3.15
CA LEU A 79 0.88 -0.70 -2.78
C LEU A 79 0.29 0.10 -3.96
N ALA A 80 0.56 -0.33 -5.19
CA ALA A 80 0.11 0.28 -6.43
C ALA A 80 -1.21 -0.28 -6.96
N ASN A 81 -1.42 -1.59 -6.77
CA ASN A 81 -2.46 -2.34 -7.44
C ASN A 81 -3.77 -2.31 -6.66
N ASP A 82 -4.84 -1.98 -7.37
CA ASP A 82 -6.22 -2.19 -6.90
C ASP A 82 -6.75 -3.59 -7.30
N ASN A 83 -6.02 -4.33 -8.15
CA ASN A 83 -6.39 -5.68 -8.58
C ASN A 83 -5.61 -6.75 -7.79
N GLU A 84 -6.17 -7.11 -6.63
CA GLU A 84 -5.62 -8.08 -5.70
C GLU A 84 -5.53 -9.48 -6.31
N HIS A 85 -6.48 -9.86 -7.18
CA HIS A 85 -6.50 -11.15 -7.86
C HIS A 85 -5.31 -11.30 -8.82
N TYR A 86 -5.05 -10.29 -9.66
CA TYR A 86 -3.91 -10.31 -10.57
C TYR A 86 -2.58 -10.46 -9.80
N LEU A 87 -2.40 -9.68 -8.74
CA LEU A 87 -1.20 -9.77 -7.93
C LEU A 87 -1.04 -11.15 -7.29
N LEU A 88 -2.11 -11.72 -6.74
CA LEU A 88 -2.06 -13.04 -6.13
C LEU A 88 -1.70 -14.13 -7.16
N SER A 89 -2.24 -14.04 -8.38
CA SER A 89 -1.89 -14.96 -9.46
C SER A 89 -0.39 -14.93 -9.79
N LEU A 90 0.22 -13.75 -9.80
CA LEU A 90 1.67 -13.60 -9.98
C LEU A 90 2.43 -14.22 -8.81
N LEU A 91 2.00 -13.96 -7.58
CA LEU A 91 2.62 -14.52 -6.39
C LEU A 91 2.54 -16.05 -6.35
N THR A 92 1.44 -16.66 -6.81
CA THR A 92 1.33 -18.12 -6.91
C THR A 92 2.35 -18.72 -7.88
N LYS A 93 2.57 -18.08 -9.04
CA LYS A 93 3.60 -18.50 -10.01
C LYS A 93 5.00 -18.41 -9.40
N ILE A 94 5.33 -17.29 -8.77
CA ILE A 94 6.62 -17.10 -8.10
C ILE A 94 6.81 -18.14 -6.99
N ALA A 95 5.77 -18.39 -6.17
CA ALA A 95 5.85 -19.38 -5.10
C ALA A 95 6.06 -20.80 -5.64
N ALA A 96 5.45 -21.15 -6.76
CA ALA A 96 5.64 -22.41 -7.47
C ALA A 96 6.97 -22.49 -8.27
N ASN A 97 7.84 -21.48 -8.16
CA ASN A 97 9.10 -21.37 -8.90
C ASN A 97 8.89 -21.41 -10.44
N GLN A 98 7.75 -20.90 -10.90
CA GLN A 98 7.44 -20.76 -12.32
C GLN A 98 7.96 -19.42 -12.83
N GLU A 99 8.52 -19.42 -14.04
CA GLU A 99 8.96 -18.19 -14.68
C GLU A 99 7.79 -17.27 -15.00
N LEU A 100 7.94 -16.00 -14.65
CA LEU A 100 7.04 -14.94 -15.08
C LEU A 100 7.27 -14.64 -16.54
N SER A 101 6.19 -14.42 -17.28
CA SER A 101 6.29 -13.94 -18.66
C SER A 101 6.90 -12.54 -18.69
N LYS A 102 7.53 -12.18 -19.82
CA LYS A 102 8.10 -10.85 -20.04
C LYS A 102 7.09 -9.72 -19.77
N LYS A 103 5.81 -9.92 -20.12
CA LYS A 103 4.74 -8.94 -19.88
C LYS A 103 4.50 -8.74 -18.38
N GLU A 104 4.38 -9.83 -17.62
CA GLU A 104 4.16 -9.80 -16.18
C GLU A 104 5.32 -9.12 -15.44
N PHE A 105 6.57 -9.38 -15.85
CA PHE A 105 7.75 -8.69 -15.32
C PHE A 105 7.65 -7.17 -15.53
N ILE A 106 7.36 -6.75 -16.77
CA ILE A 106 7.24 -5.34 -17.14
C ILE A 106 6.11 -4.67 -16.35
N ASP A 107 4.99 -5.36 -16.12
CA ASP A 107 3.84 -4.81 -15.39
C ASP A 107 4.16 -4.60 -13.90
N ILE A 108 4.86 -5.54 -13.26
CA ILE A 108 5.36 -5.37 -11.88
C ILE A 108 6.34 -4.21 -11.81
N GLU A 109 7.28 -4.12 -12.75
CA GLU A 109 8.30 -3.07 -12.77
C GLU A 109 7.69 -1.68 -12.97
N LYS A 110 6.77 -1.53 -13.93
CA LYS A 110 6.03 -0.28 -14.17
C LYS A 110 5.25 0.15 -12.93
N SER A 111 4.62 -0.80 -12.24
CA SER A 111 3.87 -0.53 -11.01
C SER A 111 4.80 -0.07 -9.88
N ALA A 112 5.95 -0.73 -9.73
CA ALA A 112 6.97 -0.32 -8.76
C ALA A 112 7.56 1.07 -9.06
N GLN A 113 7.80 1.40 -10.33
CA GLN A 113 8.29 2.71 -10.75
C GLN A 113 7.27 3.83 -10.50
N LYS A 114 5.97 3.58 -10.73
CA LYS A 114 4.90 4.55 -10.41
C LYS A 114 4.88 4.88 -8.92
N ILE A 115 5.01 3.86 -8.06
CA ILE A 115 5.08 4.04 -6.61
C ILE A 115 6.33 4.80 -6.20
N GLU A 116 7.47 4.49 -6.80
CA GLU A 116 8.73 5.17 -6.47
C GLU A 116 8.66 6.67 -6.82
N ARG A 117 8.11 7.02 -7.99
CA ARG A 117 7.89 8.42 -8.39
C ARG A 117 6.94 9.14 -7.43
N GLU A 118 5.83 8.50 -7.08
CA GLU A 118 4.86 9.10 -6.16
C GLU A 118 5.41 9.24 -4.74
N LYS A 119 6.16 8.24 -4.25
CA LYS A 119 6.88 8.29 -2.97
C LYS A 119 7.81 9.50 -2.94
N ASN A 120 8.61 9.70 -3.99
CA ASN A 120 9.53 10.83 -4.09
C ASN A 120 8.79 12.17 -4.14
N ARG A 121 7.67 12.25 -4.87
CA ARG A 121 6.80 13.45 -4.89
C ARG A 121 6.28 13.79 -3.50
N ILE A 122 5.74 12.81 -2.76
CA ILE A 122 5.24 13.02 -1.40
C ILE A 122 6.39 13.35 -0.45
N LEU A 123 7.56 12.72 -0.57
CA LEU A 123 8.70 13.03 0.26
C LEU A 123 9.18 14.48 0.09
N SER A 124 9.25 14.97 -1.14
CA SER A 124 9.59 16.38 -1.42
C SER A 124 8.55 17.33 -0.81
N TYR A 125 7.26 16.99 -0.92
CA TYR A 125 6.20 17.74 -0.25
C TYR A 125 6.37 17.76 1.28
N LEU A 126 6.67 16.61 1.90
CA LEU A 126 6.88 16.52 3.34
C LEU A 126 8.09 17.34 3.81
N ARG A 127 9.21 17.30 3.07
CA ARG A 127 10.41 18.12 3.34
C ARG A 127 10.11 19.62 3.32
N TYR A 128 9.35 20.05 2.32
CA TYR A 128 8.94 21.45 2.22
C TYR A 128 8.03 21.85 3.39
N ASN A 129 7.05 21.01 3.74
CA ASN A 129 6.16 21.30 4.87
C ASN A 129 6.87 21.28 6.22
N SER A 130 7.81 20.35 6.46
CA SER A 130 8.55 20.30 7.73
C SER A 130 9.40 21.55 7.97
N GLN A 131 9.83 22.23 6.90
CA GLN A 131 10.56 23.50 7.01
C GLN A 131 9.65 24.69 7.31
N LEU A 132 8.42 24.68 6.82
CA LEU A 132 7.49 25.82 6.92
C LEU A 132 6.50 25.73 8.07
N ARG A 133 6.23 24.53 8.58
CA ARG A 133 5.17 24.28 9.55
C ARG A 133 5.65 23.31 10.63
N ASN A 134 5.50 23.71 11.88
CA ASN A 134 5.69 22.82 13.02
C ASN A 134 4.36 22.13 13.41
N THR A 135 3.74 21.44 12.45
CA THR A 135 2.47 20.75 12.68
C THR A 135 2.70 19.27 12.96
N THR A 136 2.05 18.74 13.99
CA THR A 136 2.04 17.31 14.33
C THR A 136 1.15 16.49 13.39
N THR A 137 0.27 17.12 12.63
CA THR A 137 -0.65 16.45 11.69
C THR A 137 -0.41 16.95 10.28
N ILE A 138 -0.17 16.01 9.35
CA ILE A 138 0.11 16.33 7.96
C ILE A 138 -0.83 15.55 7.06
N TYR A 139 -1.44 16.26 6.13
CA TYR A 139 -2.31 15.66 5.12
C TYR A 139 -1.52 15.47 3.83
N ILE A 140 -1.55 14.25 3.30
CA ILE A 140 -1.04 13.94 1.97
C ILE A 140 -2.20 13.51 1.08
N LYS A 141 -2.04 13.75 -0.21
CA LYS A 141 -2.98 13.27 -1.23
C LYS A 141 -2.20 12.43 -2.21
N SER A 142 -2.35 11.11 -2.12
CA SER A 142 -1.73 10.16 -3.03
C SER A 142 -2.70 9.07 -3.44
N LYS A 143 -2.74 8.77 -4.74
CA LYS A 143 -3.56 7.67 -5.27
C LYS A 143 -3.08 6.31 -4.79
N TYR A 144 -1.87 6.21 -4.25
CA TYR A 144 -1.27 4.97 -3.77
C TYR A 144 -0.98 5.04 -2.27
N LYS A 145 -0.75 3.87 -1.65
CA LYS A 145 -0.45 3.73 -0.22
C LYS A 145 1.03 3.98 0.08
N VAL A 146 1.59 5.11 -0.41
CA VAL A 146 3.03 5.42 -0.30
C VAL A 146 3.49 5.76 1.12
N GLU A 147 2.56 6.11 2.01
CA GLU A 147 2.86 6.43 3.40
C GLU A 147 3.61 5.31 4.13
N PHE A 148 3.33 4.04 3.80
CA PHE A 148 4.02 2.89 4.40
C PHE A 148 5.51 2.85 4.06
N LEU A 149 5.90 3.36 2.88
CA LEU A 149 7.30 3.42 2.43
C LEU A 149 8.07 4.59 3.04
N LEU A 150 7.36 5.61 3.49
CA LEU A 150 7.95 6.86 3.95
C LEU A 150 8.24 6.87 5.45
N THR A 151 7.78 5.87 6.21
CA THR A 151 7.85 5.83 7.68
C THR A 151 9.23 6.20 8.24
N LYS A 152 10.31 5.63 7.68
CA LYS A 152 11.70 5.94 8.04
C LYS A 152 12.07 7.39 7.74
N ASN A 153 11.72 7.88 6.54
CA ASN A 153 12.01 9.26 6.13
C ASN A 153 11.26 10.26 7.00
N ILE A 154 9.98 10.02 7.26
CA ILE A 154 9.14 10.87 8.10
C ILE A 154 9.69 10.94 9.52
N ARG A 155 10.05 9.78 10.11
CA ARG A 155 10.67 9.76 11.45
C ARG A 155 11.92 10.63 11.53
N SER A 156 12.72 10.66 10.45
CA SER A 156 13.90 11.51 10.36
C SER A 156 13.55 12.99 10.19
N LEU A 157 12.53 13.31 9.39
CA LEU A 157 12.08 14.70 9.16
C LEU A 157 11.47 15.33 10.41
N PHE A 158 10.77 14.54 11.23
CA PHE A 158 10.09 15.00 12.45
C PHE A 158 10.75 14.45 13.71
N ALA A 159 12.08 14.28 13.70
CA ALA A 159 12.83 13.69 14.80
C ALA A 159 12.66 14.43 16.14
N GLN A 160 12.34 15.72 16.10
CA GLN A 160 12.10 16.57 17.28
C GLN A 160 10.72 16.31 17.93
N ASN A 161 9.79 15.66 17.21
CA ASN A 161 8.43 15.47 17.66
C ASN A 161 8.24 14.01 18.07
N THR A 162 7.87 13.79 19.34
CA THR A 162 7.54 12.46 19.87
C THR A 162 6.19 11.94 19.36
N HIS A 163 5.38 12.84 18.80
CA HIS A 163 4.02 12.57 18.34
C HIS A 163 3.78 13.23 16.99
N TRP A 164 3.45 12.45 15.98
CA TRP A 164 3.01 12.97 14.68
C TRP A 164 2.11 11.98 13.96
N GLN A 165 1.29 12.49 13.04
CA GLN A 165 0.43 11.67 12.20
C GLN A 165 0.41 12.19 10.76
N ILE A 166 0.42 11.26 9.82
CA ILE A 166 0.22 11.51 8.40
C ILE A 166 -1.08 10.87 7.98
N ILE A 167 -1.93 11.66 7.35
CA ILE A 167 -3.24 11.25 6.85
C ILE A 167 -3.19 11.28 5.33
N ASN A 168 -3.34 10.12 4.70
CA ASN A 168 -3.58 10.01 3.28
C ASN A 168 -5.09 10.17 3.00
N SER A 169 -5.48 11.37 2.59
CA SER A 169 -6.89 11.72 2.38
C SER A 169 -7.52 11.00 1.18
N TYR A 170 -6.73 10.41 0.27
CA TYR A 170 -7.28 9.64 -0.84
C TYR A 170 -7.78 8.26 -0.38
N HIS A 171 -7.02 7.62 0.51
CA HIS A 171 -7.31 6.29 1.05
C HIS A 171 -8.02 6.31 2.40
N ASN A 172 -8.27 7.50 2.96
CA ASN A 172 -8.82 7.67 4.31
C ASN A 172 -8.02 6.86 5.34
N HIS A 173 -6.69 6.91 5.22
CA HIS A 173 -5.77 6.11 5.99
C HIS A 173 -4.75 7.00 6.71
N CYS A 174 -4.41 6.64 7.94
CA CYS A 174 -3.52 7.39 8.80
C CYS A 174 -2.42 6.50 9.33
N ILE A 175 -1.18 6.98 9.24
CA ILE A 175 -0.04 6.46 10.00
C ILE A 175 0.26 7.46 11.10
N GLN A 176 0.28 6.97 12.35
CA GLN A 176 0.66 7.77 13.51
C GLN A 176 1.91 7.17 14.17
N PHE A 177 2.76 8.05 14.67
CA PHE A 177 3.92 7.74 15.47
C PHE A 177 3.71 8.34 16.86
N THR A 178 3.74 7.48 17.87
CA THR A 178 3.38 7.81 19.26
C THR A 178 4.25 6.92 20.15
N ASP A 179 4.94 7.47 21.13
CA ASP A 179 5.77 6.71 22.08
C ASP A 179 6.73 5.71 21.40
N ASN A 180 7.41 6.17 20.35
CA ASN A 180 8.35 5.38 19.53
C ASN A 180 7.72 4.17 18.81
N LYS A 181 6.40 4.15 18.66
CA LYS A 181 5.65 3.08 17.98
C LYS A 181 4.88 3.64 16.79
N PHE A 182 4.91 2.89 15.69
CA PHE A 182 4.05 3.14 14.53
C PHE A 182 2.75 2.40 14.68
N THR A 183 1.64 3.08 14.40
CA THR A 183 0.34 2.45 14.24
C THR A 183 -0.37 3.02 13.03
N SER A 184 -1.23 2.21 12.43
CA SER A 184 -2.00 2.57 11.23
C SER A 184 -3.48 2.40 11.50
N LYS A 185 -4.30 3.37 11.10
CA LYS A 185 -5.75 3.32 11.28
C LYS A 185 -6.49 3.99 10.14
N LYS A 186 -7.73 3.57 9.89
CA LYS A 186 -8.63 4.26 8.97
C LYS A 186 -9.16 5.53 9.62
N VAL A 187 -9.27 6.62 8.88
CA VAL A 187 -9.73 7.92 9.36
C VAL A 187 -10.69 8.56 8.37
N ILE A 188 -11.73 9.23 8.87
CA ILE A 188 -12.57 10.08 8.01
C ILE A 188 -11.83 11.40 7.85
N SER A 189 -11.18 11.59 6.70
CA SER A 189 -10.52 12.85 6.41
C SER A 189 -11.58 13.93 6.11
N LYS A 190 -12.10 14.60 7.15
CA LYS A 190 -12.77 15.90 6.95
C LYS A 190 -11.69 16.84 6.43
N LYS A 191 -11.77 17.24 5.16
CA LYS A 191 -10.91 18.26 4.56
C LYS A 191 -10.79 19.44 5.53
N GLN A 192 -9.61 19.68 6.10
CA GLN A 192 -9.17 21.06 6.19
C GLN A 192 -8.75 21.42 4.78
N GLU A 193 -9.62 22.10 4.05
CA GLU A 193 -9.16 22.85 2.90
C GLU A 193 -8.12 23.82 3.44
N ILE A 194 -6.85 23.56 3.13
CA ILE A 194 -5.84 24.60 3.27
C ILE A 194 -6.37 25.73 2.39
N PRO A 195 -6.61 26.95 2.92
CA PRO A 195 -6.97 28.07 2.08
C PRO A 195 -5.89 28.13 1.01
N PHE A 196 -6.29 28.01 -0.24
CA PHE A 196 -5.41 28.24 -1.37
C PHE A 196 -4.76 29.59 -1.09
N GLN A 197 -3.49 29.60 -0.70
CA GLN A 197 -2.73 30.85 -0.69
C GLN A 197 -2.93 31.39 -2.10
N LYS A 198 -3.48 32.61 -2.18
CA LYS A 198 -3.72 33.34 -3.44
C LYS A 198 -2.61 32.96 -4.40
N GLN A 199 -2.95 32.35 -5.54
CA GLN A 199 -2.00 32.22 -6.62
C GLN A 199 -1.42 33.62 -6.85
N MET A 200 -0.20 33.86 -6.39
CA MET A 200 0.58 34.97 -6.92
C MET A 200 0.74 34.62 -8.38
N ASN A 201 0.02 35.35 -9.22
CA ASN A 201 0.19 35.27 -10.65
C ASN A 201 1.59 35.85 -10.93
N PRO A 202 2.59 35.03 -11.35
CA PRO A 202 3.95 35.51 -11.57
C PRO A 202 4.04 36.47 -12.77
N PHE A 203 2.93 36.69 -13.49
CA PHE A 203 2.84 37.57 -14.65
C PHE A 203 1.99 38.83 -14.44
N LYS A 204 1.66 39.24 -13.20
CA LYS A 204 1.30 40.64 -12.97
C LYS A 204 2.57 41.50 -12.99
N LEU A 205 3.15 41.64 -14.18
CA LEU A 205 3.99 42.78 -14.51
C LEU A 205 3.13 44.04 -14.40
N ALA A 206 3.73 45.10 -13.89
CA ALA A 206 3.09 46.39 -13.64
C ALA A 206 2.23 46.85 -14.82
N GLY A 207 0.98 47.21 -14.51
CA GLY A 207 0.17 48.17 -15.26
C GLY A 207 -0.11 49.33 -14.33
#